data_AF-A0A095UBU8-F1
#
_entry.id   AF-A0A095UBU8-F1
#
_cell.length_a   1.000
_cell.length_b   1.000
_cell.length_c   1.000
_cell.angle_alpha   90.00
_cell.angle_beta   90.00
_cell.angle_gamma   90.00
#
_symmetry.space_group_name_H-M   'P 1'
#
loop_
_entity.id
_entity.type
_entity.pdbx_description
1 polymer ?
#
loop_
_entity_poly.entity_id
_entity_poly.type
_entity_poly.pdbx_seq_one_letter_code
_entity_poly.pdbx_strand_id
1 'polypeptide(L)' 'MQVNEWVSVKTDGGPRRTGLVLAVESFSEGVMFLVALEDYPRGIWFFNEDNSPEGIFVEPVTPPEASRPD' A
#
# COMPACT_ATOMS: atom_id res chain seq x y z
N MET A 1 1.99 1.78 8.41
CA MET A 1 2.43 0.90 7.30
C MET A 1 3.84 0.45 7.60
N GLN A 2 3.99 -0.83 7.91
CA GLN A 2 5.26 -1.50 8.21
C GLN A 2 5.25 -2.90 7.57
N VAL A 3 6.40 -3.57 7.57
CA VAL A 3 6.52 -4.95 7.08
C VAL A 3 5.52 -5.87 7.81
N ASN A 4 4.91 -6.78 7.06
CA ASN A 4 3.83 -7.70 7.47
C ASN A 4 2.45 -7.06 7.74
N GLU A 5 2.24 -5.79 7.39
CA GLU A 5 0.89 -5.22 7.36
C GLU A 5 0.21 -5.44 6.00
N TRP A 6 -1.10 -5.64 6.05
CA TRP A 6 -1.95 -5.59 4.87
C TRP A 6 -2.17 -4.13 4.46
N VAL A 7 -2.16 -3.88 3.16
CA VAL A 7 -2.35 -2.56 2.55
C VAL A 7 -3.23 -2.67 1.32
N SER A 8 -3.83 -1.54 0.95
CA SER A 8 -4.53 -1.34 -0.31
C SER A 8 -3.60 -0.62 -1.28
N VAL A 9 -3.41 -1.15 -2.49
CA VAL A 9 -2.55 -0.56 -3.53
C VAL A 9 -3.36 -0.09 -4.74
N LYS A 10 -3.00 1.09 -5.26
CA LYS A 10 -3.51 1.65 -6.52
C LYS A 10 -2.80 0.95 -7.68
N THR A 11 -3.58 0.54 -8.68
CA THR A 11 -3.06 -0.01 -9.94
C THR A 11 -3.69 0.76 -11.10
N ASP A 12 -2.94 0.98 -12.17
CA ASP A 12 -3.43 1.75 -13.32
C ASP A 12 -4.67 1.10 -13.94
N GLY A 13 -5.75 1.88 -14.06
CA GLY A 13 -6.98 1.48 -14.75
C GLY A 13 -7.84 0.41 -14.06
N GLY A 14 -7.51 -0.03 -12.85
CA GLY A 14 -8.22 -1.09 -12.12
C GLY A 14 -8.65 -0.70 -10.70
N PRO A 15 -9.49 -1.52 -10.05
CA PRO A 15 -9.79 -1.35 -8.64
C PRO A 15 -8.53 -1.50 -7.79
N ARG A 16 -8.50 -0.87 -6.61
CA ARG A 16 -7.40 -1.07 -5.67
C ARG A 16 -7.34 -2.55 -5.26
N ARG A 17 -6.11 -3.05 -5.05
CA ARG A 17 -5.85 -4.44 -4.67
C ARG A 17 -5.34 -4.51 -3.24
N THR A 18 -5.66 -5.58 -2.53
CA THR A 18 -5.08 -5.83 -1.20
C THR A 18 -3.79 -6.62 -1.33
N GLY A 19 -2.76 -6.24 -0.56
CA GLY A 19 -1.46 -6.91 -0.55
C GLY A 19 -0.75 -6.81 0.78
N LEU A 20 0.30 -7.61 0.96
CA LEU A 20 1.11 -7.66 2.17
C LEU A 20 2.43 -6.91 1.96
N VAL A 21 2.79 -6.02 2.89
CA VAL A 21 4.09 -5.32 2.83
C VAL A 21 5.21 -6.28 3.17
N LEU A 22 6.14 -6.48 2.25
CA LEU A 22 7.35 -7.29 2.41
C LEU A 22 8.57 -6.46 2.83
N ALA A 23 8.66 -5.21 2.37
CA ALA A 23 9.75 -4.28 2.68
C ALA A 23 9.25 -2.83 2.64
N VAL A 24 9.91 -1.97 3.41
CA VAL A 24 9.70 -0.52 3.43
C VAL A 24 11.05 0.17 3.38
N GLU A 25 11.24 1.07 2.43
CA GLU A 25 12.46 1.85 2.28
C GLU A 25 12.14 3.33 2.17
N SER A 26 12.84 4.17 2.94
CA SER A 26 12.78 5.62 2.76
C SER A 26 13.52 6.02 1.50
N PHE A 27 12.90 6.89 0.71
CA PHE A 27 13.48 7.45 -0.51
C PHE A 27 13.41 8.98 -0.45
N SER A 28 14.17 9.68 -1.29
CA SER A 28 14.40 11.13 -1.13
C SER A 28 13.14 11.97 -0.98
N GLU A 29 12.08 11.65 -1.72
CA GLU A 29 10.83 12.42 -1.78
C GLU A 29 9.61 11.56 -1.38
N GLY A 30 9.84 10.47 -0.63
CA GLY A 30 8.77 9.57 -0.28
C GLY A 30 9.20 8.22 0.31
N VAL A 31 8.32 7.23 0.18
CA VAL A 31 8.54 5.89 0.74
C VAL A 31 8.25 4.83 -0.31
N MET A 32 9.17 3.88 -0.46
CA MET A 32 8.99 2.70 -1.30
C MET A 32 8.47 1.52 -0.47
N PHE A 33 7.48 0.83 -1.01
CA PHE A 33 6.87 -0.36 -0.42
C PHE A 33 6.97 -1.52 -1.40
N LEU A 34 7.55 -2.63 -0.98
CA LEU A 34 7.45 -3.89 -1.72
C LEU A 34 6.19 -4.60 -1.24
N VAL A 35 5.20 -4.77 -2.11
CA VAL A 35 3.90 -5.34 -1.72
C VAL A 35 3.64 -6.63 -2.48
N ALA A 36 3.49 -7.73 -1.76
CA ALA A 36 3.04 -9.01 -2.29
C ALA A 36 1.54 -8.96 -2.63
N LEU A 37 1.20 -9.32 -3.86
CA LEU A 37 -0.18 -9.49 -4.32
C LEU A 37 -0.44 -10.97 -4.57
N GLU A 38 -1.71 -11.38 -4.64
CA GLU A 38 -2.11 -12.77 -4.88
C GLU A 38 -1.40 -13.40 -6.09
N ASP A 39 -1.40 -12.72 -7.24
CA ASP A 39 -0.74 -13.20 -8.46
C ASP A 39 0.77 -12.88 -8.53
N TYR A 40 1.25 -12.05 -7.60
CA TYR A 40 2.63 -11.57 -7.54
C TYR A 40 3.22 -11.78 -6.14
N PRO A 41 3.43 -13.05 -5.73
CA PRO A 41 3.82 -13.38 -4.36
C PRO A 41 5.22 -12.90 -3.98
N ARG A 42 6.08 -12.62 -4.98
CA ARG A 42 7.41 -12.03 -4.77
C ARG A 42 7.38 -10.51 -4.55
N GLY A 43 6.24 -9.88 -4.78
CA GLY A 43 6.02 -8.46 -4.58
C GLY A 43 6.29 -7.59 -5.81
N ILE A 44 5.68 -6.40 -5.78
CA ILE A 44 5.88 -5.30 -6.72
C ILE A 44 6.23 -4.06 -5.89
N TRP A 45 7.19 -3.26 -6.36
CA TRP A 45 7.53 -1.99 -5.72
C TRP A 45 6.50 -0.91 -6.07
N PHE A 46 6.01 -0.24 -5.03
CA PHE A 46 5.16 0.95 -5.11
C PHE A 46 5.88 2.11 -4.43
N PHE A 47 5.62 3.32 -4.88
CA PHE A 47 6.19 4.54 -4.32
C PHE A 47 5.05 5.46 -3.87
N ASN A 48 5.17 5.98 -2.66
CA ASN A 48 4.33 7.06 -2.15
C ASN A 48 5.15 8.34 -2.11
N GLU A 49 4.70 9.38 -2.81
CA GLU A 49 5.26 10.73 -2.72
C GLU A 49 4.81 11.43 -1.42
N ASP A 50 5.71 12.15 -0.75
CA ASP A 50 5.36 12.85 0.49
C ASP A 50 4.50 14.11 0.27
N ASN A 51 4.65 14.76 -0.90
CA ASN A 51 4.10 16.10 -1.17
C ASN A 51 2.93 16.09 -2.16
N SER A 52 2.44 14.92 -2.56
CA SER A 52 1.41 14.79 -3.59
C SER A 52 0.40 13.68 -3.24
N PRO A 53 -0.86 14.03 -2.93
CA PRO A 53 -1.91 13.04 -2.67
C PRO A 53 -2.15 12.10 -3.86
N GLU A 54 -1.98 12.59 -5.09
CA GLU A 54 -2.12 11.79 -6.31
C GLU A 54 -1.00 10.77 -6.49
N GLY A 55 0.16 11.03 -5.86
CA GLY A 55 1.33 10.16 -5.80
C GLY A 55 1.27 9.11 -4.67
N ILE A 56 0.12 8.94 -4.01
CA ILE A 56 -0.07 7.89 -2.99
C ILE A 56 -0.63 6.62 -3.64
N PHE A 57 0.24 5.63 -3.77
CA PHE A 57 -0.10 4.33 -4.34
C PHE A 57 -0.40 3.27 -3.29
N VAL A 58 0.09 3.40 -2.06
CA VAL A 58 -0.13 2.45 -0.97
C VAL A 58 -0.83 3.14 0.19
N GLU A 59 -1.92 2.56 0.64
CA GLU A 59 -2.71 3.06 1.76
C GLU A 59 -2.95 1.92 2.77
N PRO A 60 -3.10 2.20 4.07
CA PRO A 60 -3.58 1.20 5.02
C PRO A 60 -4.92 0.62 4.56
N VAL A 61 -5.16 -0.67 4.80
CA VAL A 61 -6.55 -1.17 4.70
C VAL A 61 -7.35 -0.49 5.80
N THR A 62 -8.35 0.29 5.41
CA THR A 62 -9.35 0.79 6.35
C THR A 62 -10.04 -0.44 6.95
N PRO A 63 -10.14 -0.58 8.29
CA PRO A 63 -11.03 -1.58 8.85
C PRO A 63 -12.42 -1.35 8.28
N PRO A 64 -13.20 -2.40 7.97
CA PRO A 64 -14.59 -2.20 7.61
C PRO A 64 -15.26 -1.37 8.72
N GLU A 65 -16.01 -0.36 8.31
CA GLU A 65 -16.70 0.62 9.17
C GLU A 65 -17.53 -0.03 10.30
N ALA A 66 -17.88 -1.31 10.13
CA ALA A 66 -18.55 -2.19 11.09
C ALA A 66 -17.79 -2.46 12.41
N SER A 67 -16.62 -1.88 12.65
CA SER A 67 -15.85 -2.05 13.90
C SER A 67 -15.73 -0.78 14.75
N ARG A 68 -16.43 0.31 14.41
CA ARG A 68 -16.56 1.46 15.33
C ARG A 68 -17.71 1.18 16.31
N PRO A 69 -17.47 1.12 17.64
CA PRO A 69 -18.56 1.15 18.60
C PRO A 69 -19.19 2.55 18.59
N ASP A 70 -20.52 2.60 18.61
CA ASP A 70 -21.33 3.82 18.81
C ASP A 70 -21.00 4.51 20.14
#